data_AF-A0A1Z5JS12-F1
#
_entry.id   AF-A0A1Z5JS12-F1
#
_cell.length_a   1.000
_cell.length_b   1.000
_cell.length_c   1.000
_cell.angle_alpha   90.00
_cell.angle_beta   90.00
_cell.angle_gamma   90.00
#
_symmetry.space_group_name_H-M   'P 1'
#
loop_
_entity.id
_entity.type
_entity.pdbx_description
1 polymer ?
#
loop_
_entity_poly.entity_id
_entity_poly.type
_entity_poly.pdbx_seq_one_letter_code
_entity_poly.pdbx_strand_id
1 'polypeptide(L)'
;MEVSSRRLRDEKEFPVKQIFHSYPTWLSRFPVSFGLLRSIRTDSGVYIQDRIFGRNLLIFGPAKTRLVSIALHEGAVRNTYSMKLPITGGLLSIPAPRAALLFTLHTVHGKESRRSEIVTRISGYRPALIGQPPVSGVRSAMYFSTQSLIHAGVMWRFHGYCWSKRRAN
;
A
#
# COMPACT_ATOMS: atom_id res chain seq x y z
N MET A 1 9.95 0.69 8.51
CA MET A 1 9.75 2.08 8.05
C MET A 1 8.25 2.34 7.98
N GLU A 2 7.76 3.27 8.78
CA GLU A 2 6.36 3.71 8.78
C GLU A 2 6.27 4.95 7.90
N VAL A 3 5.43 4.92 6.85
CA VAL A 3 5.41 5.98 5.85
C VAL A 3 3.99 6.48 5.68
N SER A 4 3.76 7.68 6.22
CA SER A 4 2.56 8.52 6.03
C SER A 4 1.30 8.07 6.78
N SER A 5 0.86 8.89 7.73
CA SER A 5 -0.49 8.92 8.31
C SER A 5 -1.20 10.22 7.91
N ARG A 6 -2.47 10.14 7.50
CA ARG A 6 -3.33 11.30 7.25
C ARG A 6 -4.64 11.14 8.01
N ARG A 7 -4.99 12.15 8.84
CA ARG A 7 -6.28 12.23 9.56
C ARG A 7 -7.40 12.68 8.62
N LEU A 8 -8.56 12.04 8.74
CA LEU A 8 -9.81 12.35 8.04
C LEU A 8 -10.90 12.63 9.08
N ARG A 9 -11.76 13.62 8.87
CA ARG A 9 -13.08 13.74 9.51
C ARG A 9 -14.13 13.50 8.41
N ASP A 10 -15.05 12.53 8.53
CA ASP A 10 -16.32 12.47 7.76
C ASP A 10 -17.12 11.16 7.88
N GLU A 11 -18.46 11.29 7.79
CA GLU A 11 -19.57 10.41 8.26
C GLU A 11 -19.96 9.16 7.42
N LYS A 12 -19.64 9.03 6.12
CA LYS A 12 -20.15 7.91 5.28
C LYS A 12 -19.31 6.62 5.28
N GLU A 13 -19.99 5.47 5.44
CA GLU A 13 -19.39 4.13 5.44
C GLU A 13 -18.96 3.74 4.03
N PHE A 14 -17.66 3.51 3.85
CA PHE A 14 -17.04 3.50 2.53
C PHE A 14 -16.66 2.06 2.14
N PRO A 15 -16.79 1.64 0.87
CA PRO A 15 -16.31 0.33 0.41
C PRO A 15 -14.77 0.36 0.27
N VAL A 16 -14.10 0.46 1.42
CA VAL A 16 -12.64 0.57 1.58
C VAL A 16 -11.92 -0.62 0.95
N LYS A 17 -12.59 -1.78 0.92
CA LYS A 17 -12.17 -2.98 0.20
C LYS A 17 -11.88 -2.68 -1.28
N GLN A 18 -12.70 -1.89 -1.96
CA GLN A 18 -12.49 -1.61 -3.39
C GLN A 18 -11.28 -0.69 -3.63
N ILE A 19 -11.01 0.26 -2.73
CA ILE A 19 -9.88 1.17 -2.88
C ILE A 19 -8.55 0.42 -2.78
N PHE A 20 -8.35 -0.37 -1.72
CA PHE A 20 -7.04 -0.98 -1.48
C PHE A 20 -6.75 -2.12 -2.44
N HIS A 21 -7.77 -2.90 -2.85
CA HIS A 21 -7.61 -3.90 -3.90
C HIS A 21 -7.19 -3.29 -5.25
N SER A 22 -7.53 -2.02 -5.50
CA SER A 22 -7.14 -1.33 -6.73
C SER A 22 -5.71 -0.81 -6.73
N TYR A 23 -4.97 -0.91 -5.62
CA TYR A 23 -3.64 -0.30 -5.48
C TYR A 23 -2.65 -0.73 -6.58
N PRO A 24 -2.44 -2.02 -6.89
CA PRO A 24 -1.50 -2.40 -7.94
C PRO A 24 -1.91 -1.88 -9.32
N THR A 25 -3.21 -1.93 -9.65
CA THR A 25 -3.74 -1.36 -10.89
C THR A 25 -3.54 0.14 -10.95
N TRP A 26 -3.80 0.85 -9.85
CA TRP A 26 -3.61 2.29 -9.73
C TRP A 26 -2.13 2.68 -9.93
N LEU A 27 -1.19 1.91 -9.36
CA LEU A 27 0.24 2.13 -9.51
C LEU A 27 0.69 2.11 -10.98
N SER A 28 0.04 1.27 -11.79
CA SER A 28 0.33 1.15 -13.22
C SER A 28 -0.27 2.25 -14.11
N ARG A 29 -0.98 3.23 -13.54
CA ARG A 29 -1.56 4.33 -14.32
C ARG A 29 -0.48 5.29 -14.80
N PHE A 30 -0.68 5.82 -16.01
CA PHE A 30 0.26 6.69 -16.73
C PHE A 30 0.83 7.85 -15.90
N PRO A 31 0.07 8.58 -15.06
CA PRO A 31 0.67 9.70 -14.33
C PRO A 31 1.57 9.23 -13.18
N VAL A 32 1.44 7.99 -12.68
CA VAL A 32 2.21 7.46 -11.53
C VAL A 32 3.52 6.81 -11.97
N SER A 33 3.51 6.12 -13.10
CA SER A 33 4.63 5.32 -13.59
C SER A 33 5.16 5.77 -14.95
N PHE A 34 4.75 6.93 -15.47
CA PHE A 34 5.09 7.44 -16.81
C PHE A 34 4.82 6.43 -17.93
N GLY A 35 3.82 5.55 -17.73
CA GLY A 35 3.49 4.48 -18.66
C GLY A 35 4.52 3.36 -18.73
N LEU A 36 5.58 3.36 -17.91
CA LEU A 36 6.65 2.36 -17.93
C LEU A 36 6.21 1.03 -17.34
N LEU A 37 5.15 1.04 -16.52
CA LEU A 37 4.65 -0.14 -15.82
C LEU A 37 3.29 -0.56 -16.34
N ARG A 38 3.01 -1.86 -16.24
CA ARG A 38 1.67 -2.44 -16.40
C ARG A 38 1.37 -3.35 -15.22
N SER A 39 0.10 -3.38 -14.81
CA SER A 39 -0.38 -4.35 -13.83
C SER A 39 -1.11 -5.48 -14.55
N ILE A 40 -0.73 -6.72 -14.27
CA ILE A 40 -1.45 -7.91 -14.76
C ILE A 40 -2.08 -8.59 -13.55
N ARG A 41 -3.38 -8.87 -13.64
CA ARG A 41 -4.12 -9.60 -12.62
C ARG A 41 -4.36 -11.02 -13.09
N THR A 42 -4.11 -11.99 -12.21
CA THR A 42 -4.41 -13.41 -12.42
C THR A 42 -5.12 -13.97 -11.18
N ASP A 43 -5.50 -15.24 -11.21
CA ASP A 43 -6.08 -15.93 -10.05
C ASP A 43 -5.09 -16.07 -8.90
N SER A 44 -3.79 -16.16 -9.20
CA SER A 44 -2.71 -16.29 -8.22
C SER A 44 -2.26 -14.95 -7.60
N GLY A 45 -2.69 -13.81 -8.15
CA GLY A 45 -2.35 -12.50 -7.60
C GLY A 45 -2.24 -11.38 -8.62
N VAL A 46 -1.33 -10.44 -8.36
CA VAL A 46 -1.11 -9.26 -9.19
C VAL A 46 0.36 -9.03 -9.46
N TYR A 47 0.72 -8.84 -10.71
CA TYR A 47 2.09 -8.60 -11.16
C TYR A 47 2.23 -7.15 -11.58
N ILE A 48 3.34 -6.53 -11.22
CA ILE A 48 3.80 -5.28 -11.81
C ILE A 48 4.92 -5.63 -12.77
N GLN A 49 4.68 -5.39 -14.05
CA GLN A 49 5.63 -5.64 -15.11
C GLN A 49 6.12 -4.35 -15.73
N ASP A 50 7.37 -4.32 -16.16
CA ASP A 50 7.82 -3.28 -17.06
C ASP A 50 7.23 -3.51 -18.47
N ARG A 51 6.91 -2.43 -19.19
CA ARG A 51 6.30 -2.53 -20.52
C ARG A 51 7.29 -2.80 -21.65
N ILE A 52 8.58 -2.56 -21.43
CA ILE A 52 9.61 -2.59 -22.48
C ILE A 52 10.10 -4.03 -22.71
N PHE A 53 10.38 -4.74 -21.63
CA PHE A 53 10.94 -6.09 -21.58
C PHE A 53 9.94 -7.12 -21.03
N GLY A 54 8.80 -6.69 -20.46
CA GLY A 54 7.77 -7.59 -19.94
C GLY A 54 8.18 -8.34 -18.66
N ARG A 55 9.23 -7.91 -17.96
CA ARG A 55 9.71 -8.59 -16.76
C ARG A 55 8.86 -8.25 -15.56
N ASN A 56 8.60 -9.26 -14.73
CA ASN A 56 7.92 -9.09 -13.44
C ASN A 56 8.83 -8.37 -12.45
N LEU A 57 8.61 -7.07 -12.23
CA LEU A 57 9.36 -6.27 -11.28
C LEU A 57 8.97 -6.61 -9.84
N LEU A 58 7.66 -6.72 -9.58
CA LEU A 58 7.09 -7.12 -8.29
C LEU A 58 5.91 -8.06 -8.53
N ILE A 59 5.83 -9.09 -7.70
CA ILE A 59 4.76 -10.08 -7.69
C ILE A 59 4.06 -9.97 -6.35
N PHE A 60 2.76 -9.71 -6.40
CA PHE A 60 1.90 -9.69 -5.25
C PHE A 60 1.04 -10.94 -5.22
N GLY A 61 0.99 -11.61 -4.07
CA GLY A 61 0.07 -12.72 -3.83
C GLY A 61 -1.37 -12.24 -3.63
N PRO A 62 -2.31 -13.17 -3.35
CA PRO A 62 -3.70 -12.82 -3.11
C PRO A 62 -3.82 -11.91 -1.87
N ALA A 63 -4.61 -10.85 -2.02
CA ALA A 63 -4.88 -9.91 -0.93
C ALA A 63 -5.66 -10.61 0.20
N LYS A 64 -5.20 -10.44 1.43
CA LYS A 64 -5.87 -10.93 2.65
C LYS A 64 -6.44 -9.74 3.40
N THR A 65 -7.72 -9.76 3.70
CA THR A 65 -8.42 -8.66 4.37
C THR A 65 -8.97 -9.11 5.71
N ARG A 66 -8.93 -8.22 6.71
CA ARG A 66 -9.51 -8.44 8.03
C ARG A 66 -10.20 -7.17 8.48
N LEU A 67 -11.42 -7.30 8.99
CA LEU A 67 -12.14 -6.23 9.68
C LEU A 67 -12.23 -6.58 11.16
N VAL A 68 -11.95 -5.62 12.03
CA VAL A 68 -12.09 -5.73 13.47
C VAL A 68 -12.87 -4.53 13.96
N SER A 69 -13.99 -4.75 14.61
CA SER A 69 -14.82 -3.71 15.22
C SER A 69 -14.70 -3.82 16.73
N ILE A 70 -14.38 -2.71 17.39
CA ILE A 70 -14.19 -2.63 18.82
C ILE A 70 -15.11 -1.54 19.34
N ALA A 71 -16.04 -1.90 20.23
CA ALA A 71 -16.82 -0.91 20.98
C ALA A 71 -15.89 -0.21 21.98
N LEU A 72 -15.92 1.11 22.01
CA LEU A 72 -15.20 1.95 22.96
C LEU A 72 -16.16 2.43 24.06
N HIS A 73 -15.60 2.85 25.19
CA HIS A 73 -16.37 3.57 26.21
C HIS A 73 -16.99 4.83 25.60
N GLU A 74 -18.15 5.25 26.11
CA GLU A 74 -18.97 6.39 25.64
C GLU A 74 -19.83 6.13 24.38
N GLY A 75 -19.99 4.87 23.97
CA GLY A 75 -20.84 4.50 22.83
C GLY A 75 -20.20 4.75 21.46
N ALA A 76 -18.89 5.02 21.44
CA ALA A 76 -18.12 5.13 20.20
C ALA A 76 -17.72 3.74 19.67
N VAL A 77 -17.60 3.60 18.35
CA VAL A 77 -17.17 2.34 17.71
C VAL A 77 -15.90 2.57 16.88
N ARG A 78 -14.85 1.80 17.17
CA ARG A 78 -13.61 1.78 16.40
C ARG A 78 -13.60 0.59 15.44
N ASN A 79 -13.75 0.88 14.16
CA ASN A 79 -13.58 -0.07 13.08
C ASN A 79 -12.14 0.00 12.56
N THR A 80 -11.42 -1.12 12.60
CA THR A 80 -10.09 -1.28 12.00
C THR A 80 -10.17 -2.25 10.84
N TYR A 81 -10.00 -1.74 9.64
CA TYR A 81 -9.88 -2.54 8.43
C TYR A 81 -8.41 -2.69 8.06
N SER A 82 -7.94 -3.92 7.90
CA SER A 82 -6.56 -4.23 7.54
C SER A 82 -6.53 -5.07 6.26
N MET A 83 -5.76 -4.64 5.26
CA MET A 83 -5.45 -5.41 4.06
C MET A 83 -3.94 -5.70 4.03
N LYS A 84 -3.61 -6.98 3.84
CA LYS A 84 -2.26 -7.46 3.57
C LYS A 84 -2.18 -7.89 2.12
N LEU A 85 -1.25 -7.30 1.38
CA LEU A 85 -0.89 -7.70 0.02
C LEU A 85 0.53 -8.30 0.06
N PRO A 86 0.66 -9.63 0.09
CA PRO A 86 1.97 -10.30 0.18
C PRO A 86 2.85 -9.95 -1.02
N ILE A 87 4.13 -9.68 -0.79
CA ILE A 87 5.13 -9.56 -1.86
C ILE A 87 5.80 -10.93 -1.96
N THR A 88 5.50 -11.67 -3.02
CA THR A 88 5.92 -13.06 -3.18
C THR A 88 7.18 -13.20 -4.05
N GLY A 89 7.55 -12.17 -4.80
CA GLY A 89 8.73 -12.20 -5.66
C GLY A 89 8.79 -11.04 -6.66
N GLY A 90 9.58 -11.24 -7.71
CA GLY A 90 9.85 -10.26 -8.77
C GLY A 90 11.29 -9.78 -8.75
N LEU A 91 11.73 -9.19 -9.86
CA LEU A 91 13.10 -8.74 -10.07
C LEU A 91 13.59 -7.78 -8.98
N LEU A 92 12.69 -7.00 -8.38
CA LEU A 92 13.02 -6.00 -7.37
C LEU A 92 12.94 -6.53 -5.94
N SER A 93 12.48 -7.77 -5.71
CA SER A 93 12.31 -8.30 -4.36
C SER A 93 13.08 -9.61 -4.16
N ILE A 94 13.78 -9.72 -3.05
CA ILE A 94 14.26 -11.00 -2.55
C ILE A 94 13.07 -11.69 -1.85
N PRO A 95 12.71 -12.94 -2.22
CA PRO A 95 11.65 -13.67 -1.56
C PRO A 95 11.86 -13.70 -0.05
N ALA A 96 10.84 -13.27 0.70
CA ALA A 96 10.87 -13.32 2.16
C ALA A 96 9.46 -13.67 2.68
N PRO A 97 9.34 -14.62 3.62
CA PRO A 97 8.03 -15.16 4.05
C PRO A 97 7.12 -14.13 4.73
N ARG A 98 7.66 -12.98 5.13
CA ARG A 98 6.92 -11.89 5.79
C ARG A 98 6.81 -10.62 4.95
N ALA A 99 7.29 -10.63 3.70
CA ALA A 99 7.23 -9.48 2.82
C ALA A 99 5.77 -9.17 2.44
N ALA A 100 5.31 -7.96 2.74
CA ALA A 100 3.95 -7.52 2.39
C ALA A 100 3.81 -5.99 2.43
N LEU A 101 2.89 -5.49 1.60
CA LEU A 101 2.26 -4.19 1.79
C LEU A 101 1.07 -4.34 2.72
N LEU A 102 1.03 -3.52 3.76
CA LEU A 102 0.00 -3.50 4.78
C LEU A 102 -0.73 -2.15 4.67
N PHE A 103 -2.03 -2.21 4.49
CA PHE A 103 -2.92 -1.06 4.53
C PHE A 103 -3.84 -1.23 5.73
N THR A 104 -3.86 -0.25 6.61
CA THR A 104 -4.74 -0.23 7.77
C THR A 104 -5.56 1.06 7.73
N LEU A 105 -6.88 0.92 7.76
CA LEU A 105 -7.79 2.03 7.96
C LEU A 105 -8.38 1.91 9.36
N HIS A 106 -8.08 2.89 10.21
CA HIS A 106 -8.79 3.07 11.46
C HIS A 106 -9.93 4.06 11.24
N THR A 107 -11.13 3.70 11.65
CA THR A 107 -12.30 4.60 11.67
C THR A 107 -12.86 4.59 13.09
N VAL A 108 -12.99 5.77 13.69
CA VAL A 108 -13.65 5.98 14.97
C VAL A 108 -14.95 6.71 14.69
N HIS A 109 -16.07 6.10 15.07
CA HIS A 109 -17.40 6.72 15.04
C HIS A 109 -17.70 7.19 16.46
N GLY A 110 -17.69 8.51 16.69
CA GLY A 110 -18.23 9.14 17.90
C GLY A 110 -19.59 9.78 17.61
N LYS A 111 -20.26 10.28 18.66
CA LYS A 111 -21.61 10.89 18.55
C LYS A 111 -21.69 12.09 17.59
N GLU A 112 -20.60 12.87 17.47
CA GLU A 112 -20.58 14.11 16.68
C GLU A 112 -19.46 14.16 15.63
N SER A 113 -18.61 13.12 15.58
CA SER A 113 -17.55 13.10 14.58
C SER A 113 -17.16 11.69 14.20
N ARG A 114 -16.95 11.52 12.90
CA ARG A 114 -16.30 10.33 12.36
C ARG A 114 -14.88 10.69 12.00
N ARG A 115 -13.90 10.04 12.63
CA ARG A 115 -12.48 10.22 12.31
C ARG A 115 -11.94 8.98 11.64
N SER A 116 -11.33 9.13 10.46
CA SER A 116 -10.66 8.03 9.77
C SER A 116 -9.16 8.29 9.61
N GLU A 117 -8.35 7.25 9.59
CA GLU A 117 -6.90 7.34 9.43
C GLU A 117 -6.42 6.17 8.60
N ILE A 118 -5.76 6.46 7.49
CA ILE A 118 -5.15 5.45 6.63
C ILE A 118 -3.66 5.40 6.94
N VAL A 119 -3.19 4.22 7.30
CA VAL A 119 -1.79 3.89 7.53
C VAL A 119 -1.37 2.89 6.47
N THR A 120 -0.25 3.16 5.80
CA THR A 120 0.35 2.19 4.87
C THR A 120 1.76 1.85 5.35
N ARG A 121 2.10 0.56 5.37
CA ARG A 121 3.40 0.07 5.84
C ARG A 121 3.90 -1.02 4.93
N ILE A 122 5.20 -1.03 4.65
CA ILE A 122 5.86 -2.18 4.05
C ILE A 122 6.52 -2.98 5.18
N SER A 123 6.22 -4.27 5.26
CA SER A 123 6.84 -5.18 6.25
C SER A 123 7.62 -6.26 5.53
N GLY A 124 8.78 -6.65 6.08
CA GLY A 124 9.58 -7.79 5.61
C GLY A 124 10.13 -7.70 4.17
N TYR A 125 9.96 -6.58 3.47
CA TYR A 125 10.45 -6.39 2.12
C TYR A 125 11.97 -6.25 2.11
N ARG A 126 12.62 -7.03 1.23
CA ARG A 126 14.05 -6.98 0.97
C ARG A 126 14.25 -6.66 -0.51
N PRO A 127 14.75 -5.47 -0.87
CA PRO A 127 14.96 -5.12 -2.26
C PRO A 127 16.15 -5.90 -2.85
N ALA A 128 15.98 -6.48 -4.04
CA ALA A 128 17.01 -7.27 -4.71
C ALA A 128 18.19 -6.41 -5.25
N LEU A 129 17.93 -5.15 -5.60
CA LEU A 129 18.95 -4.22 -6.13
C LEU A 129 20.04 -3.83 -5.12
N ILE A 130 19.82 -4.12 -3.84
CA ILE A 130 20.83 -3.95 -2.79
C ILE A 130 21.94 -5.00 -2.95
N GLY A 131 21.72 -6.10 -3.68
CA GLY A 131 22.69 -7.19 -3.79
C GLY A 131 22.76 -8.03 -2.51
N GLN A 132 23.61 -9.06 -2.51
CA GLN A 132 23.88 -9.83 -1.30
C GLN A 132 24.84 -9.04 -0.39
N PRO A 133 24.62 -9.03 0.94
CA PRO A 133 25.54 -8.40 1.87
C PRO A 133 26.96 -9.01 1.76
N PRO A 134 28.03 -8.24 2.05
CA PRO A 134 28.00 -6.88 2.60
C PRO A 134 27.81 -5.79 1.54
N VAL A 135 26.86 -4.89 1.80
CA VAL A 135 26.67 -3.65 1.03
C VAL A 135 27.32 -2.51 1.77
N SER A 136 28.10 -1.67 1.07
CA SER A 136 28.66 -0.45 1.66
C SER A 136 27.56 0.42 2.29
N GLY A 137 27.82 0.98 3.47
CA GLY A 137 26.85 1.80 4.20
C GLY A 137 26.28 2.98 3.38
N VAL A 138 27.12 3.60 2.54
CA VAL A 138 26.71 4.71 1.64
C VAL A 138 25.69 4.25 0.60
N ARG A 139 25.94 3.11 -0.07
CA ARG A 139 25.00 2.53 -1.03
C ARG A 139 23.68 2.19 -0.34
N SER A 140 23.74 1.55 0.84
CA SER A 140 22.55 1.26 1.63
C SER A 140 21.75 2.55 1.92
N ALA A 141 22.41 3.60 2.41
CA ALA A 141 21.77 4.88 2.72
C ALA A 141 21.14 5.56 1.49
N MET A 142 21.83 5.63 0.36
CA MET A 142 21.30 6.22 -0.87
C MET A 142 20.07 5.46 -1.39
N TYR A 143 20.12 4.12 -1.38
CA TYR A 143 19.00 3.27 -1.80
C TYR A 143 17.80 3.39 -0.86
N PHE A 144 18.03 3.40 0.45
CA PHE A 144 16.96 3.63 1.42
C PHE A 144 16.33 5.01 1.22
N SER A 145 17.11 6.07 1.02
CA SER A 145 16.60 7.43 0.81
C SER A 145 15.77 7.56 -0.46
N THR A 146 16.25 7.05 -1.59
CA THR A 146 15.51 7.08 -2.87
C THR A 146 14.26 6.22 -2.83
N GLN A 147 14.32 4.99 -2.29
CA GLN A 147 13.12 4.17 -2.12
C GLN A 147 12.12 4.81 -1.16
N SER A 148 12.58 5.46 -0.10
CA SER A 148 11.72 6.15 0.87
C SER A 148 11.00 7.32 0.24
N LEU A 149 11.70 8.17 -0.51
CA LEU A 149 11.11 9.32 -1.19
C LEU A 149 10.12 8.89 -2.27
N ILE A 150 10.49 7.92 -3.11
CA ILE A 150 9.61 7.39 -4.15
C ILE A 150 8.38 6.74 -3.51
N HIS A 151 8.57 5.92 -2.46
CA HIS A 151 7.46 5.28 -1.77
C HIS A 151 6.53 6.31 -1.12
N ALA A 152 7.08 7.31 -0.42
CA ALA A 152 6.30 8.39 0.18
C ALA A 152 5.51 9.17 -0.88
N GLY A 153 6.14 9.51 -2.01
CA GLY A 153 5.47 10.18 -3.13
C GLY A 153 4.33 9.34 -3.75
N VAL A 154 4.58 8.05 -3.97
CA VAL A 154 3.56 7.11 -4.48
C VAL A 154 2.41 6.97 -3.47
N MET A 155 2.70 6.82 -2.18
CA MET A 155 1.68 6.75 -1.13
C MET A 155 0.86 8.02 -1.03
N TRP A 156 1.51 9.19 -1.07
CA TRP A 156 0.84 10.49 -1.06
C TRP A 156 -0.15 10.63 -2.22
N ARG A 157 0.28 10.27 -3.43
CA ARG A 157 -0.58 10.31 -4.62
C ARG A 157 -1.71 9.29 -4.55
N PHE A 158 -1.46 8.11 -4.00
CA PHE A 158 -2.49 7.11 -3.80
C PHE A 158 -3.54 7.61 -2.81
N HIS A 159 -3.11 8.18 -1.68
CA HIS A 159 -4.01 8.77 -0.69
C HIS A 159 -4.83 9.92 -1.29
N GLY A 160 -4.22 10.76 -2.13
CA GLY A 160 -4.93 11.79 -2.91
C GLY A 160 -5.96 11.20 -3.87
N TYR A 161 -5.65 10.11 -4.56
CA TYR A 161 -6.61 9.40 -5.42
C TYR A 161 -7.78 8.80 -4.63
N CYS A 162 -7.50 8.14 -3.50
CA CYS A 162 -8.52 7.64 -2.59
C CYS A 162 -9.45 8.77 -2.12
N TRP A 163 -8.87 9.94 -1.82
CA TRP A 163 -9.63 11.13 -1.45
C TRP A 163 -10.52 11.63 -2.59
N SER A 164 -9.97 11.77 -3.79
CA SER A 164 -10.72 12.25 -4.96
C SER A 164 -11.91 11.35 -5.27
N LYS A 165 -11.70 10.02 -5.29
CA LYS A 165 -12.79 9.06 -5.48
C LYS A 165 -13.86 9.14 -4.39
N ARG A 166 -13.51 9.54 -3.18
CA ARG A 166 -14.44 9.70 -2.07
C ARG A 166 -15.32 10.94 -2.19
N ARG A 167 -14.85 12.01 -2.84
CA ARG A 167 -15.65 13.23 -3.11
C ARG A 167 -16.61 13.10 -4.28
N ALA A 168 -16.34 12.16 -5.19
CA ALA A 168 -17.16 11.94 -6.39
C ALA A 168 -18.39 11.04 -6.15
N ASN A 169 -18.48 10.41 -4.97
CA ASN A 169 -19.57 9.52 -4.53
C ASN A 169 -20.28 10.11 -3.29
#